data_AF-I2GU98-F1
#
_entry.id   AF-I2GU98-F1
#
_cell.length_a   1.000
_cell.length_b   1.000
_cell.length_c   1.000
_cell.angle_alpha   90.00
_cell.angle_beta   90.00
_cell.angle_gamma   90.00
#
_symmetry.space_group_name_H-M   'P 1'
#
loop_
_entity.id
_entity.type
_entity.pdbx_description
1 polymer ?
#
loop_
_entity_poly.entity_id
_entity_poly.type
_entity_poly.pdbx_seq_one_letter_code
_entity_poly.pdbx_strand_id
1 'polypeptide(L)'
;MNSPVYEEWSHRLVQSGHGPNTYYRVFKGTVNWSKSPGGMKPAIIVFIQYGKTEQWEKARGKEVALDLPAHILTEDLIYVLAAIQELE
;
A
#
# COMPACT_ATOMS: atom_id res chain seq x y z
N MET A 1 7.93 -22.94 2.39
CA MET A 1 7.97 -21.71 1.57
C MET A 1 7.05 -20.71 2.24
N ASN A 2 7.55 -19.55 2.67
CA ASN A 2 6.68 -18.51 3.23
C ASN A 2 5.92 -17.87 2.06
N SER A 3 4.60 -18.11 1.98
CA SER A 3 3.77 -17.43 0.99
C SER A 3 3.86 -15.92 1.19
N PRO A 4 3.94 -15.13 0.11
CA PRO A 4 4.00 -13.68 0.25
C PRO A 4 2.76 -13.17 0.99
N VAL A 5 2.98 -12.32 2.00
CA VAL A 5 1.89 -11.69 2.77
C VAL A 5 1.00 -10.82 1.88
N TYR A 6 1.55 -10.29 0.79
CA TYR A 6 0.88 -9.39 -0.14
C TYR A 6 1.22 -9.74 -1.58
N GLU A 7 0.22 -9.64 -2.46
CA GLU A 7 0.38 -9.63 -3.91
C GLU A 7 -0.33 -8.38 -4.46
N GLU A 8 0.39 -7.54 -5.21
CA GLU A 8 -0.15 -6.31 -5.78
C GLU A 8 -0.63 -6.54 -7.22
N TRP A 9 -1.83 -6.04 -7.53
CA TRP A 9 -2.40 -6.06 -8.88
C TRP A 9 -2.36 -4.68 -9.55
N SER A 10 -2.66 -3.64 -8.77
CA SER A 10 -2.66 -2.25 -9.22
C SER A 10 -2.47 -1.30 -8.05
N HIS A 11 -1.96 -0.09 -8.32
CA HIS A 11 -1.71 0.89 -7.28
C HIS A 11 -1.77 2.35 -7.76
N ARG A 12 -1.73 3.25 -6.78
CA ARG A 12 -1.53 4.69 -6.90
C ARG A 12 -0.53 5.15 -5.86
N LEU A 13 0.37 6.05 -6.27
CA LEU A 13 1.21 6.81 -5.37
C LEU A 13 0.60 8.20 -5.16
N VAL A 14 0.11 8.45 -3.95
CA VAL A 14 -0.43 9.75 -3.54
C VAL A 14 0.67 10.47 -2.76
N GLN A 15 1.06 11.67 -3.18
CA GLN A 15 2.05 12.46 -2.43
C GLN A 15 1.53 12.74 -1.02
N SER A 16 2.36 12.48 -0.01
CA SER A 16 2.04 12.76 1.39
C SER A 16 2.58 14.12 1.82
N GLY A 17 1.85 14.77 2.73
CA GLY A 17 2.30 15.94 3.48
C GLY A 17 3.37 15.66 4.53
N HIS A 18 3.63 14.39 4.89
CA HIS A 18 4.67 14.00 5.87
C HIS A 18 6.08 14.47 5.50
N GLY A 19 6.35 14.65 4.20
CA GLY A 19 7.64 15.16 3.76
C GLY A 19 7.93 14.93 2.28
N PRO A 20 9.07 15.48 1.81
CA PRO A 20 9.51 15.29 0.44
C PRO A 20 9.73 13.79 0.15
N ASN A 21 9.39 13.37 -1.07
CA ASN A 21 9.52 11.98 -1.52
C ASN A 21 8.79 10.93 -0.66
N THR A 22 7.81 11.34 0.15
CA THR A 22 6.96 10.42 0.91
C THR A 22 5.60 10.29 0.24
N TYR A 23 5.15 9.05 0.03
CA TYR A 23 3.92 8.73 -0.69
C TYR A 23 3.07 7.78 0.14
N TYR A 24 1.75 7.93 0.05
CA TYR A 24 0.84 6.81 0.33
C TYR A 24 0.81 5.94 -0.93
N ARG A 25 1.30 4.71 -0.82
CA ARG A 25 1.05 3.67 -1.82
C ARG A 25 -0.28 3.02 -1.50
N VAL A 26 -1.32 3.43 -2.20
CA VAL A 26 -2.63 2.78 -2.16
C VAL A 26 -2.63 1.69 -3.21
N PHE A 27 -2.76 0.43 -2.83
CA PHE A 27 -2.78 -0.66 -3.80
C PHE A 27 -3.92 -1.63 -3.58
N LYS A 28 -4.43 -2.19 -4.68
CA LYS A 28 -5.38 -3.30 -4.71
C LYS A 28 -4.65 -4.58 -5.05
N GLY A 29 -4.98 -5.63 -4.30
CA GLY A 29 -4.27 -6.89 -4.40
C GLY A 29 -4.86 -7.94 -3.48
N THR A 30 -4.05 -8.91 -3.09
CA THR A 30 -4.43 -9.89 -2.06
C THR A 30 -3.56 -9.78 -0.83
N VAL A 31 -4.17 -10.05 0.33
CA VAL A 31 -3.49 -10.18 1.62
C VAL A 31 -3.67 -11.58 2.16
N ASN A 32 -2.59 -12.16 2.68
CA ASN A 32 -2.64 -13.43 3.40
C ASN A 32 -3.15 -13.19 4.83
N TRP A 33 -4.43 -13.45 5.05
CA TRP A 33 -5.00 -13.36 6.39
C TRP A 33 -4.78 -14.71 7.07
N SER A 34 -3.68 -14.84 7.79
CA SER A 34 -3.21 -16.12 8.38
C SER A 34 -4.24 -16.81 9.29
N LYS A 35 -5.25 -16.09 9.78
CA LYS A 35 -6.37 -16.62 10.58
C LYS A 35 -7.66 -16.87 9.79
N SER A 36 -7.71 -16.57 8.49
CA SER A 36 -8.86 -16.84 7.63
C SER A 36 -8.72 -18.20 6.95
N PRO A 37 -9.78 -19.04 6.94
CA PRO A 37 -9.84 -20.19 6.05
C PRO A 37 -9.67 -19.73 4.59
N GLY A 38 -8.74 -20.34 3.86
CA GLY A 38 -8.48 -20.05 2.44
C GLY A 38 -7.31 -19.09 2.14
N GLY A 39 -6.56 -18.63 3.14
CA GLY A 39 -5.25 -17.97 2.95
C GLY A 39 -5.31 -16.54 2.41
N MET A 40 -5.75 -16.31 1.17
CA MET A 40 -5.68 -15.01 0.51
C MET A 40 -7.06 -14.35 0.36
N LYS A 41 -7.14 -13.04 0.63
CA LYS A 41 -8.35 -12.23 0.42
C LYS A 41 -8.03 -10.99 -0.41
N PRO A 42 -8.88 -10.62 -1.39
CA PRO A 42 -8.78 -9.33 -2.05
C PRO A 42 -8.92 -8.20 -1.03
N ALA A 43 -8.07 -7.18 -1.14
CA ALA A 43 -8.10 -6.03 -0.26
C ALA A 43 -7.51 -4.80 -0.96
N ILE A 44 -7.88 -3.62 -0.45
CA ILE A 44 -7.15 -2.38 -0.69
C ILE A 44 -6.27 -2.14 0.55
N ILE A 45 -4.98 -1.92 0.31
CA ILE A 45 -3.97 -1.75 1.35
C ILE A 45 -3.27 -0.40 1.13
N VAL A 46 -2.97 0.30 2.22
CA VAL A 46 -2.24 1.56 2.19
C VAL A 46 -0.92 1.39 2.93
N PHE A 47 0.17 1.72 2.26
CA PHE A 47 1.52 1.77 2.83
C PHE A 47 2.10 3.17 2.72
N ILE A 48 3.09 3.47 3.58
CA ILE A 48 4.00 4.58 3.33
C ILE A 48 5.14 4.09 2.43
N GLN A 49 5.48 4.87 1.41
CA GLN A 49 6.60 4.64 0.52
C GLN A 49 7.52 5.87 0.44
N TYR A 50 8.81 5.66 0.64
CA TYR A 50 9.86 6.68 0.52
C TYR A 50 10.52 6.58 -0.85
N GLY A 51 9.95 7.25 -1.85
CA GLY A 51 10.37 7.20 -3.25
C GLY A 51 9.24 6.87 -4.21
N LYS A 52 9.53 6.93 -5.51
CA LYS A 52 8.54 6.78 -6.60
C LYS A 52 8.69 5.46 -7.36
N THR A 53 9.32 4.44 -6.78
CA THR A 53 9.45 3.17 -7.48
C THR A 53 8.07 2.53 -7.64
N GLU A 54 7.61 2.44 -8.89
CA GLU A 54 6.28 1.92 -9.23
C GLU A 54 6.20 0.40 -9.10
N GLN A 55 7.29 -0.32 -9.40
CA GLN A 55 7.30 -1.79 -9.40
C GLN A 55 7.37 -2.33 -7.98
N TRP A 56 6.30 -3.02 -7.52
CA TRP A 56 6.18 -3.55 -6.16
C TRP A 56 7.41 -4.31 -5.68
N GLU A 57 7.87 -5.32 -6.42
CA GLU A 57 9.03 -6.15 -6.02
C GLU A 57 10.34 -5.35 -5.90
N LYS A 58 10.45 -4.19 -6.55
CA LYS A 58 11.61 -3.30 -6.43
C LYS A 58 11.48 -2.32 -5.26
N ALA A 59 10.26 -1.85 -4.99
CA ALA A 59 9.96 -0.91 -3.91
C ALA A 59 9.88 -1.61 -2.55
N ARG A 60 9.33 -2.83 -2.52
CA ARG A 60 9.15 -3.64 -1.32
C ARG A 60 10.51 -3.96 -0.69
N GLY A 61 10.67 -3.64 0.60
CA GLY A 61 11.91 -3.85 1.34
C GLY A 61 13.00 -2.80 1.10
N LYS A 62 12.73 -1.76 0.31
CA LYS A 62 13.63 -0.61 0.10
C LYS A 62 12.95 0.73 0.39
N GLU A 63 11.81 0.96 -0.24
CA GLU A 63 11.05 2.21 -0.15
C GLU A 63 9.78 2.04 0.68
N VAL A 64 9.16 0.85 0.68
CA VAL A 64 7.88 0.61 1.36
C VAL A 64 8.10 0.25 2.83
N ALA A 65 7.47 1.01 3.73
CA ALA A 65 7.46 0.74 5.17
C ALA A 65 6.40 -0.34 5.49
N LEU A 66 6.84 -1.60 5.63
CA LEU A 66 5.95 -2.74 5.88
C LEU A 66 5.62 -2.96 7.36
N ASP A 67 6.51 -2.53 8.26
CA ASP A 67 6.44 -2.85 9.70
C ASP A 67 5.68 -1.80 10.53
N LEU A 68 5.17 -0.77 9.88
CA LEU A 68 4.48 0.35 10.53
C LEU A 68 3.11 0.58 9.89
N PRO A 69 2.08 0.88 10.69
CA PRO A 69 0.81 1.32 10.14
C PRO A 69 1.00 2.61 9.34
N ALA A 70 0.31 2.72 8.21
CA ALA A 70 0.26 3.96 7.45
C ALA A 70 -0.59 4.99 8.21
N HIS A 71 0.05 6.08 8.66
CA HIS A 71 -0.64 7.20 9.28
C HIS A 71 -1.03 8.18 8.19
N ILE A 72 -2.30 8.15 7.77
CA ILE A 72 -2.84 9.10 6.80
C ILE A 72 -3.09 10.42 7.51
N LEU A 73 -2.44 11.49 7.06
CA LEU A 73 -2.69 12.84 7.56
C LEU A 73 -4.12 13.27 7.20
N THR A 74 -4.76 14.05 8.06
CA THR A 74 -6.16 14.45 7.86
C THR A 74 -6.35 15.29 6.61
N GLU A 75 -5.40 16.17 6.31
CA GLU A 75 -5.34 16.97 5.09
C GLU A 75 -5.17 16.15 3.81
N ASP A 76 -4.53 14.98 3.91
CA ASP A 76 -4.28 14.10 2.76
C ASP A 76 -5.43 13.10 2.52
N LEU A 77 -6.34 12.95 3.48
CA LEU A 77 -7.35 11.90 3.50
C LEU A 77 -8.19 11.87 2.22
N ILE A 78 -8.60 13.03 1.71
CA ILE A 78 -9.46 13.12 0.53
C ILE A 78 -8.78 12.54 -0.71
N TYR A 79 -7.46 12.72 -0.85
CA TYR A 79 -6.69 12.21 -1.98
C TYR A 79 -6.46 10.70 -1.88
N VAL A 80 -6.25 10.20 -0.66
CA VAL A 80 -6.15 8.76 -0.42
C VAL A 80 -7.48 8.08 -0.72
N LEU A 81 -8.61 8.64 -0.27
CA LEU A 81 -9.94 8.11 -0.58
C LEU A 81 -10.25 8.13 -2.09
N ALA A 82 -9.85 9.18 -2.80
CA ALA A 82 -9.99 9.22 -4.26
C ALA A 82 -9.18 8.10 -4.94
N ALA A 83 -7.95 7.86 -4.50
CA ALA A 83 -7.13 6.76 -5.00
C ALA A 83 -7.72 5.38 -4.68
N ILE A 84 -8.36 5.20 -3.53
CA ILE A 84 -9.10 3.97 -3.19
C ILE A 84 -10.25 3.77 -4.18
N GLN A 85 -11.05 4.81 -4.42
CA GLN A 85 -12.20 4.76 -5.33
C GLN A 85 -11.81 4.44 -6.78
N GLU A 86 -10.65 4.90 -7.24
CA GLU A 86 -10.12 4.58 -8.58
C GLU A 86 -9.71 3.10 -8.74
N LEU A 87 -9.37 2.44 -7.64
CA LEU A 87 -8.86 1.08 -7.65
C LEU A 87 -9.96 0.03 -7.41
N GLU A 88 -11.08 0.39 -6.76
CA GLU A 88 -12.27 -0.47 -6.59
C GLU A 88 -12.82 -0.99 -7.92
#